data_AF-D7BJS8-F1
#
_entry.id   AF-D7BJS8-F1
#
_cell.length_a   1.000
_cell.length_b   1.000
_cell.length_c   1.000
_cell.angle_alpha   90.00
_cell.angle_beta   90.00
_cell.angle_gamma   90.00
#
_symmetry.space_group_name_H-M   'P 1'
#
loop_
_entity.id
_entity.type
_entity.pdbx_description
1 polymer ?
#
loop_
_entity_poly.entity_id
_entity_poly.type
_entity_poly.pdbx_seq_one_letter_code
_entity_poly.pdbx_strand_id
1 'polypeptide(L)'
;MDDNWMEVFLDAKGFWVSGTSALARRWGMSNPDTERLSLRFVASGPEDPRALFFLVWESIAPHKAPQGVDGLTSHPLYTHLSSVLQPLYLLVTLTDGRFFLERYRTSDQPAQWFYQRKPALSSNVGTAKETNRPQSQRAGDLFRTFTRRYLSRFCISNDIDALRLGESEAHPPLILELKKPTESIHEWKPYIDDCANYMYLKTLAQKRGLDFRVIAYNRNSRERVGLFWNVECDRPNRRATGVRYRWALVSPEQALGPIPPSTQTGVSHRRRQR
;
A
#
# COMPACT_ATOMS: atom_id res chain seq x y z
N MET A 1 2.21 -15.49 -17.28
CA MET A 1 2.66 -14.22 -16.69
C MET A 1 3.82 -14.58 -15.81
N ASP A 2 5.02 -14.01 -16.03
CA ASP A 2 6.13 -14.26 -15.12
C ASP A 2 5.77 -13.67 -13.77
N ASP A 3 5.49 -14.55 -12.81
CA ASP A 3 5.15 -14.16 -11.46
C ASP A 3 6.27 -13.29 -10.90
N ASN A 4 5.86 -12.19 -10.29
CA ASN A 4 6.80 -11.29 -9.66
C ASN A 4 7.50 -12.03 -8.50
N TRP A 5 8.76 -12.39 -8.68
CA TRP A 5 9.48 -13.27 -7.76
C TRP A 5 9.49 -12.76 -6.32
N MET A 6 9.51 -11.43 -6.13
CA MET A 6 9.48 -10.84 -4.79
C MET A 6 8.13 -11.06 -4.11
N GLU A 7 7.03 -10.97 -4.86
CA GLU A 7 5.68 -11.19 -4.31
C GLU A 7 5.51 -12.67 -3.91
N VAL A 8 6.00 -13.61 -4.74
CA VAL A 8 6.04 -15.04 -4.41
C VAL A 8 6.94 -15.32 -3.20
N PHE A 9 8.12 -14.70 -3.16
CA PHE A 9 9.05 -14.83 -2.03
C PHE A 9 8.41 -14.34 -0.72
N LEU A 10 7.79 -13.16 -0.74
CA LEU A 10 7.13 -12.58 0.43
C LEU A 10 5.96 -13.44 0.91
N ASP A 11 5.14 -13.95 -0.01
CA ASP A 11 4.06 -14.89 0.34
C ASP A 11 4.59 -16.14 1.05
N ALA A 12 5.66 -16.75 0.53
CA ALA A 12 6.33 -17.89 1.17
C ALA A 12 6.94 -17.56 2.55
N LYS A 13 7.17 -16.28 2.85
CA LYS A 13 7.61 -15.78 4.16
C LYS A 13 6.47 -15.29 5.06
N GLY A 14 5.23 -15.63 4.72
CA GLY A 14 4.04 -15.32 5.53
C GLY A 14 3.49 -13.90 5.31
N PHE A 15 4.04 -13.10 4.41
CA PHE A 15 3.52 -11.75 4.17
C PHE A 15 2.19 -11.76 3.42
N TRP A 16 1.36 -10.76 3.73
CA TRP A 16 0.12 -10.46 3.08
C TRP A 16 0.43 -9.48 1.96
N VAL A 17 0.59 -10.01 0.74
CA VAL A 17 1.04 -9.23 -0.41
C VAL A 17 -0.15 -8.70 -1.20
N SER A 18 -0.37 -7.39 -1.14
CA SER A 18 -1.55 -6.72 -1.69
C SER A 18 -1.65 -6.87 -3.22
N GLY A 19 -2.86 -7.09 -3.72
CA GLY A 19 -3.14 -7.14 -5.15
C GLY A 19 -2.69 -8.43 -5.85
N THR A 20 -2.33 -9.48 -5.10
CA THR A 20 -1.83 -10.75 -5.64
C THR A 20 -2.85 -11.88 -5.52
N SER A 21 -2.74 -12.89 -6.38
CA SER A 21 -3.55 -14.11 -6.29
C SER A 21 -3.25 -14.92 -5.03
N ALA A 22 -2.05 -14.80 -4.48
CA ALA A 22 -1.68 -15.41 -3.20
C ALA A 22 -2.56 -14.88 -2.06
N LEU A 23 -2.78 -13.56 -2.01
CA LEU A 23 -3.65 -12.97 -1.00
C LEU A 23 -5.10 -13.46 -1.15
N ALA A 24 -5.61 -13.52 -2.39
CA ALA A 24 -6.93 -14.07 -2.67
C ALA A 24 -7.07 -15.55 -2.25
N ARG A 25 -6.06 -16.38 -2.51
CA ARG A 25 -6.01 -17.78 -2.05
C ARG A 25 -6.08 -17.90 -0.53
N ARG A 26 -5.34 -17.04 0.21
CA ARG A 26 -5.38 -17.04 1.69
C ARG A 26 -6.78 -16.76 2.24
N TRP A 27 -7.61 -16.02 1.51
CA TRP A 27 -9.00 -15.75 1.85
C TRP A 27 -10.00 -16.79 1.35
N GLY A 28 -9.53 -17.89 0.73
CA GLY A 28 -10.40 -18.95 0.22
C GLY A 28 -11.27 -18.51 -0.95
N MET A 29 -10.81 -17.52 -1.74
CA MET A 29 -11.56 -17.04 -2.90
C MET A 29 -11.71 -18.11 -3.98
N SER A 30 -12.87 -18.15 -4.63
CA SER A 30 -13.16 -19.15 -5.67
C SER A 30 -12.34 -18.97 -6.95
N ASN A 31 -11.95 -17.73 -7.29
CA ASN A 31 -11.20 -17.42 -8.50
C ASN A 31 -10.01 -16.49 -8.19
N PRO A 32 -8.98 -16.95 -7.48
CA PRO A 32 -7.91 -16.10 -6.97
C PRO A 32 -7.06 -15.43 -8.06
N ASP A 33 -7.09 -15.91 -9.30
CA ASP A 33 -6.33 -15.33 -10.42
C ASP A 33 -7.07 -14.17 -11.11
N THR A 34 -8.38 -14.07 -10.92
CA THR A 34 -9.21 -13.00 -11.51
C THR A 34 -9.76 -12.04 -10.46
N GLU A 35 -10.00 -12.53 -9.25
CA GLU A 35 -10.40 -11.72 -8.10
C GLU A 35 -9.18 -11.11 -7.43
N ARG A 36 -9.19 -9.79 -7.24
CA ARG A 36 -8.09 -9.06 -6.60
C ARG A 36 -8.51 -8.51 -5.26
N LEU A 37 -7.78 -8.90 -4.23
CA LEU A 37 -7.81 -8.28 -2.91
C LEU A 37 -6.59 -7.39 -2.73
N SER A 38 -6.78 -6.18 -2.25
CA SER A 38 -5.68 -5.26 -1.94
C SER A 38 -5.88 -4.57 -0.60
N LEU A 39 -4.78 -4.39 0.13
CA LEU A 39 -4.72 -3.58 1.34
C LEU A 39 -4.41 -2.15 0.95
N ARG A 40 -5.26 -1.21 1.34
CA ARG A 40 -5.11 0.21 1.00
C ARG A 40 -5.39 1.10 2.20
N PHE A 41 -4.94 2.34 2.11
CA PHE A 41 -5.31 3.36 3.07
C PHE A 41 -5.60 4.70 2.39
N VAL A 42 -6.42 5.50 3.06
CA VAL A 42 -6.69 6.89 2.70
C VAL A 42 -6.50 7.77 3.93
N ALA A 43 -5.71 8.82 3.81
CA ALA A 43 -5.49 9.82 4.85
C ALA A 43 -5.63 11.23 4.29
N SER A 44 -6.09 12.17 5.13
CA SER A 44 -6.28 13.56 4.71
C SER A 44 -4.96 14.29 4.45
N GLY A 45 -3.87 13.82 5.07
CA GLY A 45 -2.53 14.33 4.90
C GLY A 45 -1.54 13.57 5.78
N PRO A 46 -0.24 13.89 5.71
CA PRO A 46 0.80 13.20 6.48
C PRO A 46 0.70 13.42 7.99
N GLU A 47 0.15 14.56 8.40
CA GLU A 47 -0.01 14.92 9.82
C GLU A 47 -1.25 14.27 10.45
N ASP A 48 -2.16 13.71 9.65
CA ASP A 48 -3.38 13.07 10.16
C ASP A 48 -3.09 11.60 10.48
N PRO A 49 -2.96 11.21 11.75
CA PRO A 49 -2.56 9.85 12.08
C PRO A 49 -3.67 8.81 11.93
N ARG A 50 -4.87 9.26 11.58
CA ARG A 50 -6.07 8.43 11.50
C ARG A 50 -6.33 8.13 10.03
N ALA A 51 -5.70 7.10 9.47
CA ALA A 51 -6.09 6.57 8.17
C ALA A 51 -7.47 5.93 8.25
N LEU A 52 -8.13 5.89 7.10
CA LEU A 52 -9.15 4.90 6.81
C LEU A 52 -8.44 3.74 6.08
N PHE A 53 -8.44 2.55 6.67
CA PHE A 53 -7.87 1.36 6.03
C PHE A 53 -8.95 0.59 5.29
N PHE A 54 -8.57 -0.01 4.17
CA PHE A 54 -9.47 -0.78 3.33
C PHE A 54 -8.84 -2.11 2.96
N LEU A 55 -9.61 -3.18 3.10
CA LEU A 55 -9.49 -4.33 2.23
C LEU A 55 -10.37 -4.02 1.00
N VAL A 56 -9.76 -3.93 -0.18
CA VAL A 56 -10.45 -3.60 -1.43
C VAL A 56 -10.55 -4.85 -2.29
N TRP A 57 -11.78 -5.25 -2.62
CA TRP A 57 -12.09 -6.37 -3.51
C TRP A 57 -12.55 -5.85 -4.86
N GLU A 58 -11.79 -6.12 -5.93
CA GLU A 58 -11.97 -5.43 -7.20
C GLU A 58 -12.77 -6.20 -8.26
N SER A 59 -13.56 -5.46 -9.04
CA SER A 59 -14.25 -5.93 -10.26
C SER A 59 -15.22 -7.09 -10.03
N ILE A 60 -16.10 -6.94 -9.03
CA ILE A 60 -17.03 -8.00 -8.61
C ILE A 60 -18.40 -7.82 -9.22
N ALA A 61 -18.99 -8.93 -9.67
CA ALA A 61 -20.36 -8.93 -10.16
C ALA A 61 -21.31 -8.46 -9.04
N PRO A 62 -22.22 -7.50 -9.28
CA PRO A 62 -23.03 -6.88 -8.22
C PRO A 62 -23.72 -7.89 -7.29
N HIS A 63 -24.34 -8.93 -7.84
CA HIS A 63 -25.07 -9.94 -7.06
C HIS A 63 -24.19 -10.77 -6.09
N LYS A 64 -22.87 -10.82 -6.30
CA LYS A 64 -21.93 -11.55 -5.42
C LYS A 64 -21.45 -10.71 -4.24
N ALA A 65 -21.56 -9.39 -4.31
CA ALA A 65 -20.92 -8.49 -3.35
C ALA A 65 -21.41 -8.69 -1.90
N PRO A 66 -22.73 -8.79 -1.60
CA PRO A 66 -23.18 -8.92 -0.22
C PRO A 66 -22.68 -10.21 0.45
N GLN A 67 -22.90 -11.37 -0.19
CA GLN A 67 -22.47 -12.65 0.36
C GLN A 67 -20.93 -12.75 0.49
N GLY A 68 -20.19 -12.23 -0.50
CA GLY A 68 -18.73 -12.21 -0.43
C GLY A 68 -18.21 -11.26 0.67
N VAL A 69 -18.90 -10.15 0.93
CA VAL A 69 -18.59 -9.23 2.04
C VAL A 69 -18.77 -9.90 3.39
N ASP A 70 -19.88 -10.63 3.58
CA ASP A 70 -20.14 -11.36 4.82
C ASP A 70 -19.09 -12.46 5.05
N GLY A 71 -18.75 -13.20 3.98
CA GLY A 71 -17.70 -14.22 4.02
C GLY A 71 -16.32 -13.64 4.35
N LEU A 72 -15.95 -12.53 3.73
CA LEU A 72 -14.66 -11.86 3.98
C LEU A 72 -14.56 -11.28 5.38
N THR A 73 -15.62 -10.63 5.88
CA THR A 73 -15.63 -10.00 7.21
C THR A 73 -15.72 -11.01 8.35
N SER A 74 -16.35 -12.16 8.13
CA SER A 74 -16.42 -13.26 9.09
C SER A 74 -15.15 -14.13 9.12
N HIS A 75 -14.26 -13.97 8.13
CA HIS A 75 -13.03 -14.75 8.05
C HIS A 75 -12.05 -14.37 9.19
N PRO A 76 -11.41 -15.33 9.89
CA PRO A 76 -10.48 -15.04 10.99
C PRO A 76 -9.34 -14.06 10.62
N LEU A 77 -8.89 -14.13 9.36
CA LEU A 77 -7.89 -13.20 8.82
C LEU A 77 -8.36 -11.74 8.86
N TYR A 78 -9.65 -11.46 8.64
CA TYR A 78 -10.16 -10.09 8.72
C TYR A 78 -10.07 -9.55 10.15
N THR A 79 -10.42 -10.34 11.15
CA THR A 79 -10.26 -9.96 12.57
C THR A 79 -8.80 -9.67 12.92
N HIS A 80 -7.88 -10.54 12.49
CA HIS A 80 -6.45 -10.39 12.75
C HIS A 80 -5.85 -9.16 12.05
N LEU A 81 -6.24 -8.91 10.80
CA LEU A 81 -5.83 -7.70 10.08
C LEU A 81 -6.44 -6.45 10.72
N SER A 82 -7.72 -6.51 11.08
CA SER A 82 -8.43 -5.42 11.72
C SER A 82 -7.79 -5.05 13.04
N SER A 83 -7.27 -5.99 13.86
CA SER A 83 -6.58 -5.62 15.11
C SER A 83 -5.34 -4.75 14.92
N VAL A 84 -4.70 -4.81 13.75
CA VAL A 84 -3.51 -3.99 13.42
C VAL A 84 -3.91 -2.70 12.68
N LEU A 85 -4.84 -2.80 11.73
CA LEU A 85 -5.22 -1.70 10.81
C LEU A 85 -6.55 -1.03 11.20
N GLN A 86 -6.70 -0.55 12.44
CA GLN A 86 -7.97 0.03 12.89
C GLN A 86 -8.14 1.52 12.51
N PRO A 87 -9.35 1.92 12.04
CA PRO A 87 -10.45 1.08 11.58
C PRO A 87 -10.19 0.49 10.18
N LEU A 88 -10.49 -0.80 10.00
CA LEU A 88 -10.46 -1.50 8.71
C LEU A 88 -11.87 -1.60 8.14
N TYR A 89 -12.04 -1.21 6.89
CA TYR A 89 -13.30 -1.33 6.15
C TYR A 89 -13.14 -2.30 4.97
N LEU A 90 -14.24 -2.92 4.54
CA LEU A 90 -14.28 -3.67 3.30
C LEU A 90 -14.97 -2.82 2.22
N LEU A 91 -14.28 -2.61 1.10
CA LEU A 91 -14.80 -1.87 -0.04
C LEU A 91 -14.73 -2.76 -1.28
N VAL A 92 -15.85 -2.93 -1.97
CA VAL A 92 -15.91 -3.70 -3.22
C VAL A 92 -16.11 -2.75 -4.38
N THR A 93 -15.30 -2.89 -5.43
CA THR A 93 -15.56 -2.22 -6.72
C THR A 93 -16.32 -3.19 -7.63
N LEU A 94 -17.39 -2.73 -8.26
CA LEU A 94 -18.29 -3.58 -9.02
C LEU A 94 -18.04 -3.47 -10.53
N THR A 95 -18.31 -4.54 -11.28
CA THR A 95 -18.11 -4.58 -12.73
C THR A 95 -18.98 -3.58 -13.50
N ASP A 96 -20.04 -3.06 -12.88
CA ASP A 96 -20.92 -2.02 -13.44
C ASP A 96 -20.47 -0.59 -13.07
N GLY A 97 -19.30 -0.43 -12.44
CA GLY A 97 -18.73 0.86 -12.02
C GLY A 97 -19.25 1.39 -10.68
N ARG A 98 -20.17 0.69 -10.01
CA ARG A 98 -20.62 1.03 -8.65
C ARG A 98 -19.64 0.52 -7.59
N PHE A 99 -19.94 0.87 -6.34
CA PHE A 99 -19.22 0.40 -5.16
C PHE A 99 -20.18 -0.33 -4.21
N PHE A 100 -19.67 -1.30 -3.47
CA PHE A 100 -20.32 -1.80 -2.26
C PHE A 100 -19.49 -1.39 -1.04
N LEU A 101 -20.10 -0.62 -0.14
CA LEU A 101 -19.51 -0.18 1.13
C LEU A 101 -20.65 -0.07 2.14
N GLU A 102 -20.80 -1.11 2.96
CA GLU A 102 -21.97 -1.40 3.84
C GLU A 102 -23.27 -1.66 3.05
N ARG A 103 -23.46 -0.99 1.91
CA ARG A 103 -24.56 -1.10 0.97
C ARG A 103 -24.08 -0.72 -0.44
N TYR A 104 -24.90 -0.99 -1.46
CA TYR A 104 -24.63 -0.53 -2.82
C TYR A 104 -24.60 1.00 -2.90
N ARG A 105 -23.64 1.53 -3.66
CA ARG A 105 -23.40 2.95 -3.80
C ARG A 105 -23.00 3.34 -5.23
N THR A 106 -23.57 4.42 -5.76
CA THR A 106 -23.07 5.10 -6.98
C THR A 106 -21.78 5.87 -6.66
N SER A 107 -20.93 6.17 -7.63
CA SER A 107 -19.58 6.70 -7.38
C SER A 107 -19.49 8.00 -6.55
N ASP A 108 -20.55 8.80 -6.48
CA ASP A 108 -20.66 9.99 -5.64
C ASP A 108 -20.97 9.68 -4.16
N GLN A 109 -21.65 8.57 -3.87
CA GLN A 109 -22.10 8.21 -2.53
C GLN A 109 -20.98 7.72 -1.59
N PRO A 110 -19.93 7.00 -2.04
CA PRO A 110 -18.76 6.73 -1.22
C PRO A 110 -18.05 8.04 -0.84
N ALA A 111 -18.03 9.05 -1.71
CA ALA A 111 -17.39 10.34 -1.38
C ALA A 111 -18.02 10.97 -0.13
N GLN A 112 -19.36 10.99 -0.06
CA GLN A 112 -20.06 11.48 1.13
C GLN A 112 -19.73 10.67 2.39
N TRP A 113 -19.62 9.34 2.26
CA TRP A 113 -19.19 8.48 3.37
C TRP A 113 -17.76 8.82 3.83
N PHE A 114 -16.84 9.10 2.91
CA PHE A 114 -15.47 9.54 3.22
C PHE A 114 -15.47 10.90 3.91
N TYR A 115 -16.27 11.85 3.43
CA TYR A 115 -16.36 13.20 4.01
C TYR A 115 -16.92 13.19 5.43
N GLN A 116 -17.91 12.35 5.71
CA GLN A 116 -18.47 12.21 7.05
C GLN A 116 -17.42 11.72 8.06
N ARG A 117 -16.56 10.78 7.66
CA ARG A 117 -15.50 10.24 8.52
C ARG A 117 -14.29 11.15 8.59
N LYS A 118 -14.01 11.85 7.49
CA LYS A 118 -12.83 12.69 7.29
C LYS A 118 -13.20 13.94 6.49
N PRO A 119 -13.75 14.99 7.14
CA PRO A 119 -14.21 16.19 6.47
C PRO A 119 -13.14 16.87 5.60
N ALA A 120 -11.86 16.83 6.01
CA ALA A 120 -10.76 17.37 5.22
C ALA A 120 -10.65 16.79 3.80
N LEU A 121 -11.16 15.57 3.56
CA LEU A 121 -11.17 14.94 2.24
C LEU A 121 -12.11 15.62 1.23
N SER A 122 -13.08 16.44 1.67
CA SER A 122 -13.97 17.19 0.77
C SER A 122 -13.37 18.51 0.29
N SER A 123 -12.23 18.92 0.84
CA SER A 123 -11.57 20.16 0.45
C SER A 123 -10.65 19.96 -0.75
N ASN A 124 -10.65 20.90 -1.70
CA ASN A 124 -9.74 20.89 -2.85
C ASN A 124 -9.78 19.57 -3.66
N VAL A 125 -10.99 19.07 -3.96
CA VAL A 125 -11.20 17.81 -4.68
C VAL A 125 -10.53 17.82 -6.06
N GLY A 126 -9.94 16.69 -6.45
CA GLY A 126 -9.41 16.45 -7.79
C GLY A 126 -7.98 15.90 -7.81
N THR A 127 -7.36 15.91 -8.99
CA THR A 127 -6.01 15.37 -9.18
C THR A 127 -4.93 16.45 -9.10
N ALA A 128 -3.91 16.22 -8.29
CA ALA A 128 -2.67 17.01 -8.31
C ALA A 128 -1.52 16.34 -9.08
N LYS A 129 -1.74 15.20 -9.76
CA LYS A 129 -0.72 14.47 -10.55
C LYS A 129 -1.32 14.05 -11.89
N GLU A 130 -0.70 14.46 -12.99
CA GLU A 130 -1.00 13.92 -14.31
C GLU A 130 -0.75 12.40 -14.32
N THR A 131 -1.58 11.67 -15.05
CA THR A 131 -1.53 10.21 -15.02
C THR A 131 -0.55 9.70 -16.06
N ASN A 132 0.70 9.45 -15.69
CA ASN A 132 1.69 8.88 -16.64
C ASN A 132 1.49 7.38 -16.93
N ARG A 133 0.30 6.81 -16.71
CA ARG A 133 -0.01 5.40 -17.03
C ARG A 133 -0.81 5.30 -18.34
N PRO A 134 -0.59 4.25 -19.15
CA PRO A 134 -1.44 3.93 -20.30
C PRO A 134 -2.91 3.79 -19.90
N GLN A 135 -3.83 4.15 -20.79
CA GLN A 135 -5.28 4.14 -20.53
C GLN A 135 -5.81 2.76 -20.09
N SER A 136 -5.26 1.67 -20.63
CA SER A 136 -5.57 0.30 -20.24
C SER A 136 -5.27 0.00 -18.77
N GLN A 137 -4.21 0.57 -18.20
CA GLN A 137 -3.89 0.44 -16.77
C GLN A 137 -4.75 1.37 -15.89
N ARG A 138 -5.33 2.44 -16.45
CA ARG A 138 -6.23 3.34 -15.71
C ARG A 138 -7.63 2.74 -15.55
N ALA A 139 -8.10 2.01 -16.56
CA ALA A 139 -9.43 1.42 -16.57
C ALA A 139 -9.63 0.33 -15.49
N GLY A 140 -8.56 -0.32 -15.04
CA GLY A 140 -8.64 -1.44 -14.10
C GLY A 140 -8.72 -1.09 -12.61
N ASP A 141 -8.43 0.14 -12.21
CA ASP A 141 -8.39 0.54 -10.78
C ASP A 141 -9.46 1.59 -10.49
N LEU A 142 -10.69 1.11 -10.31
CA LEU A 142 -11.87 1.93 -10.03
C LEU A 142 -11.72 2.73 -8.72
N PHE A 143 -11.09 2.14 -7.69
CA PHE A 143 -10.90 2.82 -6.42
C PHE A 143 -9.95 4.02 -6.55
N ARG A 144 -8.82 3.85 -7.23
CA ARG A 144 -7.90 4.96 -7.50
C ARG A 144 -8.51 6.02 -8.40
N THR A 145 -9.32 5.62 -9.37
CA THR A 145 -10.07 6.57 -10.21
C THR A 145 -11.06 7.37 -9.36
N PHE A 146 -11.76 6.71 -8.45
CA PHE A 146 -12.64 7.35 -7.47
C PHE A 146 -11.88 8.34 -6.57
N THR A 147 -10.78 7.92 -5.91
CA THR A 147 -10.09 8.80 -4.95
C THR A 147 -9.54 10.06 -5.61
N ARG A 148 -9.07 9.94 -6.85
CA ARG A 148 -8.60 11.05 -7.67
C ARG A 148 -9.69 12.03 -8.11
N ARG A 149 -10.90 11.52 -8.37
CA ARG A 149 -12.01 12.33 -8.85
C ARG A 149 -12.77 13.00 -7.71
N TYR A 150 -12.90 12.30 -6.57
CA TYR A 150 -13.82 12.68 -5.52
C TYR A 150 -13.16 13.04 -4.20
N LEU A 151 -11.87 12.79 -3.98
CA LEU A 151 -11.21 13.18 -2.73
C LEU A 151 -10.25 14.35 -2.95
N SER A 152 -9.84 14.96 -1.84
CA SER A 152 -8.88 16.05 -1.82
C SER A 152 -7.62 15.70 -2.62
N ARG A 153 -7.16 16.62 -3.47
CA ARG A 153 -5.89 16.47 -4.20
C ARG A 153 -4.66 16.35 -3.30
N PHE A 154 -4.81 16.71 -2.02
CA PHE A 154 -3.79 16.63 -0.98
C PHE A 154 -3.87 15.35 -0.14
N CYS A 155 -4.93 14.54 -0.30
CA CYS A 155 -5.02 13.27 0.39
C CYS A 155 -3.89 12.32 -0.04
N ILE A 156 -3.56 11.40 0.86
CA ILE A 156 -2.66 10.28 0.62
C ILE A 156 -3.56 9.07 0.43
N SER A 157 -3.48 8.45 -0.74
CA SER A 157 -4.21 7.22 -1.08
C SER A 157 -3.22 6.27 -1.73
N ASN A 158 -2.85 5.20 -1.04
CA ASN A 158 -1.89 4.23 -1.55
C ASN A 158 -2.23 2.81 -1.10
N ASP A 159 -1.62 1.86 -1.79
CA ASP A 159 -1.63 0.45 -1.40
C ASP A 159 -0.61 0.24 -0.26
N ILE A 160 -0.83 -0.78 0.55
CA ILE A 160 0.18 -1.37 1.43
C ILE A 160 0.73 -2.57 0.67
N ASP A 161 1.94 -2.48 0.13
CA ASP A 161 2.44 -3.50 -0.81
C ASP A 161 2.56 -4.88 -0.14
N ALA A 162 3.13 -4.94 1.06
CA ALA A 162 3.13 -6.16 1.86
C ALA A 162 3.11 -5.87 3.36
N LEU A 163 2.43 -6.74 4.10
CA LEU A 163 2.29 -6.65 5.56
C LEU A 163 2.55 -8.00 6.22
N ARG A 164 3.36 -8.02 7.27
CA ARG A 164 3.46 -9.14 8.22
C ARG A 164 2.89 -8.68 9.55
N LEU A 165 1.98 -9.47 10.12
CA LEU A 165 1.25 -9.08 11.34
C LEU A 165 1.98 -9.43 12.65
N GLY A 166 3.13 -10.11 12.53
CA GLY A 166 3.98 -10.49 13.65
C GLY A 166 3.52 -11.78 14.31
N GLU A 167 4.41 -12.78 14.32
CA GLU A 167 4.11 -14.10 14.89
C GLU A 167 5.01 -14.42 16.11
N SER A 168 6.13 -13.70 16.25
CA SER A 168 7.11 -13.85 17.33
C SER A 168 8.05 -12.64 17.38
N GLU A 169 8.89 -12.53 18.40
CA GLU A 169 9.96 -11.51 18.46
C GLU A 169 10.95 -11.62 17.28
N ALA A 170 11.19 -12.84 16.78
CA ALA A 170 12.04 -13.07 15.61
C ALA A 170 11.41 -12.58 14.30
N HIS A 171 10.09 -12.43 14.28
CA HIS A 171 9.31 -12.01 13.13
C HIS A 171 8.37 -10.87 13.54
N PRO A 172 8.90 -9.67 13.83
CA PRO A 172 8.08 -8.57 14.26
C PRO A 172 7.11 -8.15 13.15
N PRO A 173 5.98 -7.50 13.52
CA PRO A 173 5.08 -6.88 12.57
C PRO A 173 5.85 -5.90 11.67
N LEU A 174 5.66 -6.00 10.35
CA LEU A 174 6.44 -5.25 9.37
C LEU A 174 5.56 -4.83 8.19
N ILE A 175 5.60 -3.53 7.89
CA ILE A 175 5.02 -2.95 6.67
C ILE A 175 6.14 -2.71 5.66
N LEU A 176 5.91 -3.17 4.43
CA LEU A 176 6.81 -2.96 3.31
C LEU A 176 6.17 -2.06 2.25
N GLU A 177 6.96 -1.12 1.76
CA GLU A 177 6.74 -0.48 0.46
C GLU A 177 7.75 -1.09 -0.53
N LEU A 178 7.26 -1.56 -1.67
CA LEU A 178 8.02 -2.24 -2.69
C LEU A 178 8.24 -1.32 -3.89
N LYS A 179 9.49 -1.25 -4.35
CA LYS A 179 9.87 -0.50 -5.54
C LYS A 179 10.49 -1.45 -6.56
N LYS A 180 9.98 -1.34 -7.79
CA LYS A 180 10.39 -2.15 -8.94
C LYS A 180 11.09 -1.28 -9.98
N PRO A 181 12.29 -0.73 -9.69
CA PRO A 181 12.99 0.10 -10.65
C PRO A 181 13.40 -0.68 -11.90
N THR A 182 13.37 0.01 -13.03
CA THR A 182 13.98 -0.45 -14.28
C THR A 182 15.49 -0.22 -14.28
N GLU A 183 15.94 0.84 -13.61
CA GLU A 183 17.35 1.12 -13.34
C GLU A 183 17.93 0.15 -12.29
N SER A 184 19.25 0.05 -12.22
CA SER A 184 19.94 -0.82 -11.26
C SER A 184 19.57 -0.46 -9.82
N ILE A 185 19.26 -1.46 -8.99
CA ILE A 185 19.01 -1.23 -7.55
C ILE A 185 20.23 -0.67 -6.80
N HIS A 186 21.43 -0.78 -7.37
CA HIS A 186 22.65 -0.18 -6.84
C HIS A 186 22.65 1.34 -6.95
N GLU A 187 21.91 1.87 -7.93
CA GLU A 187 21.86 3.30 -8.25
C GLU A 187 20.52 3.93 -7.88
N TRP A 188 19.48 3.10 -7.75
CA TRP A 188 18.14 3.55 -7.42
C TRP A 188 18.07 4.24 -6.06
N LYS A 189 17.32 5.34 -6.00
CA LYS A 189 17.12 6.14 -4.80
C LYS A 189 15.63 6.41 -4.59
N PRO A 190 15.13 6.42 -3.34
CA PRO A 190 13.78 6.85 -3.01
C PRO A 190 13.40 8.16 -3.72
N TYR A 191 12.23 8.16 -4.37
CA TYR A 191 11.73 9.35 -5.05
C TYR A 191 11.14 10.35 -4.06
N ILE A 192 11.48 11.63 -4.25
CA ILE A 192 10.95 12.72 -3.43
C ILE A 192 9.42 12.84 -3.59
N ASP A 193 8.89 12.48 -4.74
CA ASP A 193 7.45 12.50 -5.01
C ASP A 193 6.64 11.52 -4.15
N ASP A 194 7.31 10.47 -3.64
CA ASP A 194 6.70 9.44 -2.79
C ASP A 194 6.87 9.78 -1.29
N CYS A 195 7.44 10.94 -0.95
CA CYS A 195 7.68 11.37 0.43
C CYS A 195 6.43 11.32 1.32
N ALA A 196 5.28 11.71 0.78
CA ALA A 196 4.02 11.64 1.53
C ALA A 196 3.70 10.20 1.93
N ASN A 197 3.92 9.23 1.04
CA ASN A 197 3.67 7.82 1.30
C ASN A 197 4.67 7.26 2.32
N TYR A 198 5.97 7.53 2.14
CA TYR A 198 7.01 7.07 3.07
C TYR A 198 6.78 7.59 4.48
N MET A 199 6.54 8.90 4.61
CA MET A 199 6.35 9.54 5.92
C MET A 199 5.06 9.05 6.58
N TYR A 200 4.00 8.83 5.80
CA TYR A 200 2.76 8.30 6.33
C TYR A 200 2.91 6.87 6.84
N LEU A 201 3.46 5.97 6.02
CA LEU A 201 3.64 4.57 6.40
C LEU A 201 4.62 4.42 7.57
N LYS A 202 5.70 5.22 7.61
CA LYS A 202 6.61 5.29 8.76
C LYS A 202 5.87 5.70 10.04
N THR A 203 5.09 6.78 9.98
CA THR A 203 4.33 7.29 11.13
C THR A 203 3.29 6.28 11.60
N LEU A 204 2.59 5.65 10.65
CA LEU A 204 1.64 4.58 10.92
C LEU A 204 2.31 3.40 11.64
N ALA A 205 3.41 2.89 11.09
CA ALA A 205 4.14 1.77 11.64
C ALA A 205 4.58 2.05 13.09
N GLN A 206 5.18 3.22 13.33
CA GLN A 206 5.58 3.66 14.68
C GLN A 206 4.40 3.69 15.66
N LYS A 207 3.26 4.26 15.27
CA LYS A 207 2.06 4.36 16.13
C LYS A 207 1.41 3.02 16.45
N ARG A 208 1.72 2.00 15.66
CA ARG A 208 1.11 0.67 15.75
C ARG A 208 2.13 -0.40 16.15
N GLY A 209 3.35 0.00 16.54
CA GLY A 209 4.41 -0.93 16.94
C GLY A 209 4.88 -1.85 15.81
N LEU A 210 4.77 -1.42 14.54
CA LEU A 210 5.37 -2.12 13.40
C LEU A 210 6.67 -1.45 12.97
N ASP A 211 7.52 -2.24 12.33
CA ASP A 211 8.59 -1.71 11.50
C ASP A 211 8.06 -1.23 10.15
N PHE A 212 8.75 -0.25 9.55
CA PHE A 212 8.53 0.18 8.17
C PHE A 212 9.84 0.14 7.37
N ARG A 213 9.80 -0.48 6.19
CA ARG A 213 10.94 -0.57 5.27
C ARG A 213 10.51 -0.35 3.84
N VAL A 214 11.42 0.21 3.04
CA VAL A 214 11.27 0.26 1.58
C VAL A 214 12.26 -0.74 0.99
N ILE A 215 11.78 -1.62 0.11
CA ILE A 215 12.62 -2.59 -0.59
C ILE A 215 12.56 -2.30 -2.09
N ALA A 216 13.71 -2.04 -2.71
CA ALA A 216 13.85 -1.93 -4.15
C ALA A 216 14.45 -3.22 -4.72
N TYR A 217 13.88 -3.74 -5.80
CA TYR A 217 14.38 -4.95 -6.48
C TYR A 217 14.19 -4.86 -7.99
N ASN A 218 15.14 -5.43 -8.75
CA ASN A 218 14.96 -5.60 -10.18
C ASN A 218 14.22 -6.91 -10.46
N ARG A 219 13.27 -6.91 -11.40
CA ARG A 219 12.47 -8.10 -11.74
C ARG A 219 13.33 -9.30 -12.17
N ASN A 220 14.49 -9.03 -12.78
CA ASN A 220 15.34 -10.06 -13.38
C ASN A 220 16.52 -10.49 -12.49
N SER A 221 16.63 -9.97 -11.26
CA SER A 221 17.69 -10.33 -10.30
C SER A 221 17.09 -10.68 -8.96
N ARG A 222 17.43 -11.87 -8.44
CA ARG A 222 16.93 -12.39 -7.15
C ARG A 222 17.98 -12.37 -6.03
N GLU A 223 19.25 -12.14 -6.38
CA GLU A 223 20.37 -12.29 -5.46
C GLU A 223 20.44 -11.17 -4.42
N ARG A 224 20.11 -9.95 -4.83
CA ARG A 224 20.23 -8.75 -4.01
C ARG A 224 19.01 -7.85 -4.14
N VAL A 225 18.73 -7.14 -3.07
CA VAL A 225 17.73 -6.07 -3.01
C VAL A 225 18.33 -4.84 -2.34
N GLY A 226 17.84 -3.66 -2.71
CA GLY A 226 18.11 -2.43 -1.98
C GLY A 226 17.15 -2.33 -0.79
N LEU A 227 17.68 -2.48 0.42
CA LEU A 227 16.94 -2.22 1.65
C LEU A 227 17.14 -0.75 2.04
N PHE A 228 16.04 -0.02 2.23
CA PHE A 228 16.05 1.37 2.68
C PHE A 228 15.20 1.51 3.95
N TRP A 229 15.79 2.13 4.98
CA TRP A 229 15.12 2.35 6.26
C TRP A 229 15.42 3.76 6.78
N ASN A 230 14.62 4.18 7.76
CA ASN A 230 14.61 5.56 8.25
C ASN A 230 14.53 6.57 7.10
N VAL A 231 13.68 6.27 6.10
CA VAL A 231 13.38 7.19 5.00
C VAL A 231 12.66 8.40 5.59
N GLU A 232 13.25 9.57 5.44
CA GLU A 232 12.79 10.83 6.00
C GLU A 232 12.82 11.90 4.93
N CYS A 233 11.76 12.70 4.88
CA CYS A 233 11.70 13.85 3.99
C CYS A 233 11.79 15.14 4.80
N ASP A 234 12.42 16.16 4.21
CA ASP A 234 12.50 17.51 4.79
C ASP A 234 11.11 18.12 5.04
N ARG A 235 10.12 17.69 4.25
CA ARG A 235 8.70 17.95 4.45
C ARG A 235 7.91 16.67 4.23
N PRO A 236 6.82 16.42 4.96
CA PRO A 236 6.10 15.17 4.83
C PRO A 236 5.04 15.20 3.71
N ASN A 237 5.18 16.10 2.75
CA ASN A 237 4.21 16.29 1.67
C ASN A 237 4.90 16.45 0.31
N ARG A 238 4.13 16.67 -0.75
CA ARG A 238 4.64 16.79 -2.13
C ARG A 238 5.56 18.00 -2.38
N ARG A 239 5.65 18.92 -1.42
CA ARG A 239 6.59 20.05 -1.44
C ARG A 239 7.95 19.70 -0.82
N ALA A 240 8.17 18.45 -0.46
CA ALA A 240 9.48 17.95 -0.08
C ALA A 240 10.53 18.34 -1.14
N THR A 241 11.68 18.80 -0.67
CA THR A 241 12.81 19.15 -1.53
C THR A 241 13.97 18.20 -1.34
N GLY A 242 13.95 17.37 -0.30
CA GLY A 242 14.93 16.34 -0.08
C GLY A 242 14.44 15.13 0.67
N VAL A 243 15.10 14.00 0.42
CA VAL A 243 14.90 12.74 1.14
C VAL A 243 16.23 12.24 1.69
N ARG A 244 16.22 11.84 2.95
CA ARG A 244 17.31 11.21 3.69
C ARG A 244 16.93 9.77 3.97
N TYR A 245 17.89 8.87 3.91
CA TYR A 245 17.65 7.47 4.21
C TYR A 245 18.97 6.79 4.56
N ARG A 246 18.85 5.67 5.27
CA ARG A 246 19.91 4.66 5.36
C ARG A 246 19.58 3.56 4.36
N TRP A 247 20.61 2.97 3.78
CA TRP A 247 20.43 1.90 2.81
C TRP A 247 21.53 0.85 2.90
N ALA A 248 21.24 -0.32 2.33
CA ALA A 248 22.17 -1.42 2.15
C ALA A 248 21.73 -2.32 0.99
N LEU A 249 22.69 -3.02 0.37
CA LEU A 249 22.43 -4.12 -0.54
C LEU A 249 22.55 -5.44 0.20
N VAL A 250 21.44 -6.17 0.26
CA VAL A 250 21.30 -7.36 1.09
C VAL A 250 20.61 -8.47 0.31
N SER A 251 20.68 -9.70 0.81
CA SER A 251 19.79 -10.77 0.31
C SER A 251 18.33 -10.47 0.66
N PRO A 252 17.35 -11.02 -0.08
CA PRO A 252 15.94 -10.88 0.26
C PRO A 252 15.62 -11.30 1.72
N GLU A 253 16.23 -12.38 2.21
CA GLU A 253 16.06 -12.87 3.58
C GLU A 253 16.54 -11.84 4.62
N GLN A 254 17.73 -11.28 4.40
CA GLN A 254 18.30 -10.24 5.27
C GLN A 254 17.42 -8.98 5.29
N ALA A 255 16.77 -8.63 4.18
CA ALA A 255 15.87 -7.48 4.12
C ALA A 255 14.64 -7.60 5.03
N LEU A 256 14.24 -8.82 5.41
CA LEU A 256 13.08 -9.12 6.25
C LEU A 256 13.42 -9.36 7.73
N GLY A 257 14.70 -9.59 8.05
CA GLY A 257 15.20 -9.89 9.39
C GLY A 257 15.55 -8.64 10.21
N PRO A 258 16.19 -8.77 11.38
CA PRO A 258 16.75 -7.64 12.11
C PRO A 258 17.77 -6.89 11.25
N ILE A 259 17.78 -5.55 11.31
CA ILE A 259 18.77 -4.75 10.58
C ILE A 259 20.13 -4.91 11.27
N PRO A 260 21.16 -5.48 10.62
CA PRO A 260 22.45 -5.69 11.27
C PRO A 260 23.09 -4.34 11.67
N PRO A 261 23.65 -4.22 12.88
CA PRO A 261 24.35 -3.01 13.32
C PRO A 261 25.53 -2.63 12.41
N SER A 262 26.15 -3.63 11.79
CA SER A 262 27.36 -3.53 10.96
C SER A 262 27.10 -3.41 9.45
N THR A 263 25.83 -3.30 9.03
CA THR A 263 25.52 -3.12 7.61
C THR A 263 26.19 -1.83 7.14
N GLN A 264 26.95 -1.84 6.03
CA GLN A 264 27.57 -0.64 5.46
C GLN A 264 26.49 0.41 5.17
N THR A 265 26.23 1.28 6.14
CA THR A 265 25.18 2.27 6.06
C THR A 265 25.71 3.50 5.34
N GLY A 266 25.20 3.76 4.14
CA GLY A 266 25.31 5.09 3.55
C GLY A 266 24.19 5.98 4.09
N VAL A 267 24.52 7.16 4.63
CA VAL A 267 23.53 8.24 4.73
C VAL A 267 23.52 8.94 3.38
N SER A 268 22.39 8.85 2.68
CA SER A 268 22.26 9.44 1.35
C SER A 268 21.22 10.55 1.36
N HIS A 269 21.51 11.59 0.59
CA HIS A 269 20.66 12.74 0.39
C HIS A 269 20.34 12.88 -1.10
N ARG A 270 19.06 12.94 -1.44
CA ARG A 270 18.61 13.38 -2.76
C ARG A 270 17.93 14.72 -2.61
N ARG A 271 18.29 15.71 -3.43
CA ARG A 271 17.60 17.00 -3.54
C ARG A 271 16.89 17.09 -4.89
N ARG A 272 15.74 17.76 -4.97
CA ARG A 272 15.17 18.15 -6.27
C ARG A 272 16.15 19.12 -6.93
N GLN A 273 16.58 18.80 -8.16
CA GLN A 273 17.24 19.77 -9.00
C GLN A 273 16.22 20.88 -9.30
N ARG A 274 16.60 22.13 -9.03
CA ARG A 274 15.75 23.30 -9.29
C ARG A 274 15.77 23.64 -10.77
#